data_AF-A0A2V7Z7A5-F1
#
_entry.id   AF-A0A2V7Z7A5-F1
#
_cell.length_a   1.000
_cell.length_b   1.000
_cell.length_c   1.000
_cell.angle_alpha   90.00
_cell.angle_beta   90.00
_cell.angle_gamma   90.00
#
_symmetry.space_group_name_H-M   'P 1'
#
loop_
_entity.id
_entity.type
_entity.pdbx_description
1 polymer ?
#
loop_
_entity_poly.entity_id
_entity_poly.type
_entity_poly.pdbx_seq_one_letter_code
_entity_poly.pdbx_strand_id
1 'polypeptide(L)'
;MQDHGIPEQRLANEVVRRIAQRNNIPLVVTNDCHYLRRDDAFAHDVLLCIGTQKTFSDPDRLKYASDNFYMKTAEEMHKLFPNDHQAIENTLAIAEKCNLVIPTGTYHLPEFPVPEGYSLQSYFEKVAREGLEERLAELRRRRAQGLVRHEDEAYRQRLDYEIQVINKMGFPGYFLVVWDFIRHAREHDIPVGPGRGSAAGSVVAYSLRITDIDPLQYDLLFERFLNPERISMP
;
A
#
# COMPACT_ATOMS: atom_id res chain seq x y z
N MET A 1 -8.94 11.26 -31.40
CA MET A 1 -8.56 12.57 -31.98
C MET A 1 -8.21 13.52 -30.84
N GLN A 2 -7.28 14.44 -31.08
CA GLN A 2 -6.81 15.40 -30.07
C GLN A 2 -6.44 16.71 -30.78
N ASP A 3 -6.57 17.86 -30.12
CA ASP A 3 -6.19 19.16 -30.69
C ASP A 3 -5.57 20.07 -29.62
N HIS A 4 -4.27 20.30 -29.76
CA HIS A 4 -3.48 21.15 -28.88
C HIS A 4 -3.03 22.45 -29.57
N GLY A 5 -3.61 22.77 -30.74
CA GLY A 5 -3.19 23.89 -31.59
C GLY A 5 -1.98 23.58 -32.48
N ILE A 6 -1.55 22.32 -32.54
CA ILE A 6 -0.39 21.85 -33.31
C ILE A 6 -0.82 21.64 -34.78
N PRO A 7 -0.16 22.28 -35.78
CA PRO A 7 -0.56 22.17 -37.19
C PRO A 7 -0.64 20.73 -37.71
N GLU A 8 0.30 19.88 -37.29
CA GLU A 8 0.38 18.46 -37.67
C GLU A 8 -0.83 17.66 -37.15
N GLN A 9 -1.37 18.02 -35.97
CA GLN A 9 -2.57 17.38 -35.42
C GLN A 9 -3.82 17.71 -36.24
N ARG A 10 -3.91 18.89 -36.84
CA ARG A 10 -5.04 19.24 -37.72
C ARG A 10 -5.08 18.34 -38.96
N LEU A 11 -3.94 18.18 -39.62
CA LEU A 11 -3.80 17.28 -40.77
C LEU A 11 -4.08 15.82 -40.37
N ALA A 12 -3.54 15.38 -39.24
CA ALA A 12 -3.78 14.03 -38.72
C ALA A 12 -5.27 13.79 -38.43
N ASN A 13 -5.97 14.74 -37.80
CA ASN A 13 -7.40 14.62 -37.50
C ASN A 13 -8.25 14.53 -38.77
N GLU A 14 -7.92 15.24 -39.85
CA GLU A 14 -8.61 15.07 -41.15
C GLU A 14 -8.46 13.66 -41.71
N VAL A 15 -7.24 13.11 -41.66
CA VAL A 15 -6.96 11.74 -42.11
C VAL A 15 -7.71 10.73 -41.22
N VAL A 16 -7.68 10.90 -39.90
CA VAL A 16 -8.37 10.04 -38.93
C VAL A 16 -9.88 10.03 -39.19
N ARG A 17 -10.50 11.19 -39.45
CA ARG A 17 -11.93 11.26 -39.81
C ARG A 17 -12.24 10.46 -41.07
N ARG A 18 -11.43 10.61 -42.12
CA ARG A 18 -11.61 9.85 -43.37
C ARG A 18 -11.47 8.34 -43.16
N ILE A 19 -10.50 7.91 -42.36
CA ILE A 19 -10.30 6.49 -42.04
C ILE A 19 -11.50 5.96 -41.25
N ALA A 20 -11.94 6.69 -40.23
CA ALA A 20 -13.08 6.31 -39.41
C ALA A 20 -14.36 6.18 -40.24
N GLN A 21 -14.64 7.13 -41.13
CA GLN A 21 -15.79 7.09 -42.02
C GLN A 21 -15.75 5.89 -42.98
N ARG A 22 -14.59 5.63 -43.60
CA ARG A 22 -14.43 4.50 -44.55
C ARG A 22 -14.61 3.13 -43.90
N ASN A 23 -14.24 3.01 -42.63
CA ASN A 23 -14.26 1.74 -41.90
C ASN A 23 -15.43 1.62 -40.91
N ASN A 24 -16.31 2.63 -40.85
CA ASN A 24 -17.40 2.71 -39.88
C ASN A 24 -16.92 2.54 -38.41
N ILE A 25 -15.82 3.20 -38.05
CA ILE A 25 -15.24 3.16 -36.69
C ILE A 25 -15.68 4.42 -35.93
N PRO A 26 -16.32 4.28 -34.75
CA PRO A 26 -16.65 5.44 -33.91
C PRO A 26 -15.40 6.21 -33.47
N LEU A 27 -15.44 7.53 -33.61
CA LEU A 27 -14.37 8.41 -33.16
C LEU A 27 -14.53 8.73 -31.66
N VAL A 28 -13.42 9.00 -31.00
CA VAL A 28 -13.39 9.54 -29.63
C VAL A 28 -12.37 10.67 -29.55
N VAL A 29 -12.65 11.70 -28.75
CA VAL A 29 -11.70 12.78 -28.47
C VAL A 29 -11.07 12.67 -27.09
N THR A 30 -9.81 13.03 -26.96
CA THR A 30 -9.09 13.15 -25.68
C THR A 30 -8.19 14.39 -25.71
N ASN A 31 -7.54 14.72 -24.59
CA ASN A 31 -6.67 15.90 -24.49
C ASN A 31 -5.26 15.60 -23.96
N ASP A 32 -4.89 14.32 -23.86
CA ASP A 32 -3.55 13.87 -23.43
C ASP A 32 -2.99 14.67 -22.23
N CYS A 33 -3.80 14.77 -21.18
CA CYS A 33 -3.52 15.69 -20.08
C CYS A 33 -2.30 15.23 -19.28
N HIS A 34 -1.36 16.15 -19.06
CA HIS A 34 -0.19 15.94 -18.20
C HIS A 34 -0.20 16.79 -16.92
N TYR A 35 -1.07 17.81 -16.87
CA TYR A 35 -1.20 18.71 -15.72
C TYR A 35 -2.66 19.14 -15.53
N LEU A 36 -2.97 19.74 -14.38
CA LEU A 36 -4.35 20.01 -13.99
C LEU A 36 -4.87 21.29 -14.63
N ARG A 37 -4.16 22.41 -14.48
CA ARG A 37 -4.56 23.74 -14.97
C ARG A 37 -3.59 24.23 -16.04
N ARG A 38 -4.07 25.10 -16.93
CA ARG A 38 -3.23 25.70 -17.98
C ARG A 38 -1.96 26.37 -17.43
N ASP A 39 -2.07 27.06 -16.30
CA ASP A 39 -0.95 27.77 -15.67
C ASP A 39 0.14 26.83 -15.11
N ASP A 40 -0.17 25.54 -14.94
CA ASP A 40 0.79 24.53 -14.49
C ASP A 40 1.80 24.15 -15.60
N ALA A 41 1.63 24.64 -16.83
CA ALA A 41 2.49 24.33 -17.97
C ALA A 41 3.98 24.64 -17.69
N PHE A 42 4.28 25.74 -16.97
CA PHE A 42 5.67 26.07 -16.60
C PHE A 42 6.25 25.07 -15.60
N ALA A 43 5.46 24.68 -14.59
CA ALA A 43 5.88 23.69 -13.59
C ALA A 43 6.14 22.32 -14.24
N HIS A 44 5.26 21.93 -15.17
CA HIS A 44 5.46 20.73 -15.99
C HIS A 44 6.73 20.79 -16.85
N ASP A 45 7.00 21.93 -17.48
CA ASP A 45 8.21 22.13 -18.29
C ASP A 45 9.50 21.99 -17.46
N VAL A 46 9.50 22.55 -16.24
CA VAL A 46 10.60 22.37 -15.28
C VAL A 46 10.72 20.91 -14.85
N LEU A 47 9.61 20.21 -14.61
CA LEU A 47 9.61 18.78 -14.27
C LEU A 47 10.24 17.93 -15.39
N LEU A 48 9.96 18.24 -16.66
CA LEU A 48 10.59 17.57 -17.80
C LEU A 48 12.11 17.82 -17.83
N CYS A 49 12.55 19.04 -17.57
CA CYS A 49 13.96 19.37 -17.50
C CYS A 49 14.67 18.55 -16.43
N ILE A 50 14.08 18.45 -15.23
CA ILE A 50 14.62 17.63 -14.13
C ILE A 50 14.68 16.15 -14.55
N GLY A 51 13.58 15.60 -15.08
CA GLY A 51 13.51 14.19 -15.47
C GLY A 51 14.45 13.80 -16.61
N THR A 52 14.75 14.74 -17.50
CA THR A 52 15.67 14.55 -18.64
C THR A 52 17.10 15.02 -18.36
N GLN A 53 17.39 15.49 -17.13
CA GLN A 53 18.68 16.05 -16.73
C GLN A 53 19.16 17.18 -17.65
N LYS A 54 18.24 18.00 -18.14
CA LYS A 54 18.51 19.18 -18.96
C LYS A 54 18.29 20.47 -18.17
N THR A 55 19.02 21.51 -18.54
CA THR A 55 18.76 22.85 -17.97
C THR A 55 17.60 23.51 -18.70
N PHE A 56 16.90 24.42 -18.05
CA PHE A 56 15.78 25.15 -18.67
C PHE A 56 16.21 25.98 -19.89
N SER A 57 17.47 26.42 -19.91
CA SER A 57 18.09 27.17 -21.00
C SER A 57 18.61 26.31 -22.16
N ASP A 58 18.63 24.99 -22.02
CA ASP A 58 19.09 24.09 -23.09
C ASP A 58 18.09 24.13 -24.26
N PRO A 59 18.51 24.51 -25.49
CA PRO A 59 17.61 24.59 -26.64
C PRO A 59 17.12 23.23 -27.13
N ASP A 60 17.87 22.16 -26.85
CA ASP A 60 17.57 20.78 -27.26
C ASP A 60 16.81 20.01 -26.17
N ARG A 61 16.34 20.71 -25.13
CA ARG A 61 15.52 20.09 -24.08
C ARG A 61 14.18 19.61 -24.63
N LEU A 62 13.65 18.55 -24.04
CA LEU A 62 12.29 18.13 -24.31
C LEU A 62 11.32 19.26 -23.89
N LYS A 63 10.56 19.77 -24.86
CA LYS A 63 9.59 20.83 -24.66
C LYS A 63 8.32 20.51 -25.43
N TYR A 64 7.18 20.66 -24.78
CA TYR A 64 5.89 20.49 -25.44
C TYR A 64 5.58 21.70 -26.33
N ALA A 65 4.94 21.45 -27.47
CA ALA A 65 4.70 22.47 -28.50
C ALA A 65 3.67 23.55 -28.08
N SER A 66 2.86 23.28 -27.05
CA SER A 66 1.88 24.23 -26.51
C SER A 66 1.59 23.99 -25.03
N ASP A 67 0.84 24.90 -24.42
CA ASP A 67 0.36 24.86 -23.03
C ASP A 67 -1.03 24.21 -22.90
N ASN A 68 -1.47 23.47 -23.91
CA ASN A 68 -2.83 22.93 -24.02
C ASN A 68 -3.03 21.52 -23.44
N PHE A 69 -2.04 20.99 -22.71
CA PHE A 69 -2.03 19.63 -22.14
C PHE A 69 -2.56 19.57 -20.71
N TYR A 70 -3.48 20.49 -20.37
CA TYR A 70 -4.17 20.52 -19.07
C TYR A 70 -5.52 19.81 -19.12
N MET A 71 -6.13 19.58 -17.96
CA MET A 71 -7.50 19.06 -17.87
C MET A 71 -8.52 20.14 -18.29
N LYS A 72 -8.83 20.18 -19.59
CA LYS A 72 -9.82 21.10 -20.17
C LYS A 72 -11.23 20.82 -19.63
N THR A 73 -12.02 21.88 -19.52
CA THR A 73 -13.45 21.80 -19.27
C THR A 73 -14.19 21.20 -20.47
N ALA A 74 -15.40 20.68 -20.25
CA ALA A 74 -16.24 20.17 -21.33
C ALA A 74 -16.52 21.25 -22.40
N GLU A 75 -16.74 22.51 -21.99
CA GLU A 75 -16.96 23.63 -22.91
C GLU A 75 -15.74 23.91 -23.79
N GLU A 76 -14.53 23.89 -23.22
CA GLU A 76 -13.29 24.03 -24.00
C GLU A 76 -13.13 22.88 -25.00
N MET A 77 -13.42 21.64 -24.60
CA MET A 77 -13.37 20.48 -25.49
C MET A 77 -14.41 20.57 -26.62
N HIS A 78 -15.63 21.03 -26.34
CA HIS A 78 -16.64 21.28 -27.36
C HIS A 78 -16.21 22.35 -28.37
N LYS A 79 -15.57 23.43 -27.89
CA LYS A 79 -15.04 24.49 -28.78
C LYS A 79 -13.92 24.00 -29.69
N LEU A 80 -13.10 23.04 -29.24
CA LEU A 80 -12.04 22.43 -30.06
C LEU A 80 -12.58 21.51 -31.16
N PHE A 81 -13.74 20.88 -30.93
CA PHE A 81 -14.32 19.90 -31.84
C PHE A 81 -15.78 20.24 -32.22
N PRO A 82 -16.04 21.40 -32.86
CA PRO A 82 -17.40 21.89 -33.14
C PRO A 82 -18.18 21.02 -34.13
N ASN A 83 -17.49 20.18 -34.91
CA ASN A 83 -18.11 19.30 -35.91
C ASN A 83 -18.12 17.82 -35.49
N ASP A 84 -17.59 17.48 -34.31
CA ASP A 84 -17.40 16.09 -33.86
C ASP A 84 -18.07 15.83 -32.50
N HIS A 85 -19.27 16.39 -32.27
CA HIS A 85 -20.03 16.22 -31.03
C HIS A 85 -20.19 14.75 -30.61
N GLN A 86 -20.46 13.85 -31.57
CA GLN A 86 -20.57 12.42 -31.30
C GLN A 86 -19.28 11.83 -30.71
N ALA A 87 -18.12 12.33 -31.12
CA ALA A 87 -16.83 11.85 -30.61
C ALA A 87 -16.58 12.29 -29.16
N ILE A 88 -17.19 13.40 -28.73
CA ILE A 88 -17.22 13.81 -27.31
C ILE A 88 -18.17 12.89 -26.53
N GLU A 89 -19.39 12.65 -27.02
CA GLU A 89 -20.36 11.76 -26.37
C GLU A 89 -19.83 10.33 -26.21
N ASN A 90 -19.07 9.85 -27.20
CA ASN A 90 -18.42 8.54 -27.14
C ASN A 90 -17.45 8.40 -25.94
N THR A 91 -16.92 9.50 -25.40
CA THR A 91 -16.09 9.45 -24.18
C THR A 91 -16.90 8.97 -22.98
N LEU A 92 -18.14 9.45 -22.83
CA LEU A 92 -19.06 9.03 -21.78
C LEU A 92 -19.51 7.58 -22.00
N ALA A 93 -19.88 7.23 -23.24
CA ALA A 93 -20.28 5.87 -23.58
C ALA A 93 -19.18 4.84 -23.32
N ILE A 94 -17.89 5.21 -23.48
CA ILE A 94 -16.76 4.37 -23.10
C ILE A 94 -16.65 4.29 -21.57
N ALA A 95 -16.70 5.43 -20.88
CA ALA A 95 -16.60 5.48 -19.42
C ALA A 95 -17.68 4.63 -18.73
N GLU A 96 -18.92 4.68 -19.22
CA GLU A 96 -20.05 3.88 -18.70
C GLU A 96 -19.88 2.38 -18.90
N LYS A 97 -19.09 1.95 -19.90
CA LYS A 97 -18.77 0.53 -20.14
C LYS A 97 -17.62 0.04 -19.29
N CYS A 98 -16.81 0.93 -18.72
CA CYS A 98 -15.65 0.59 -17.91
C CYS A 98 -16.05 0.41 -16.43
N ASN A 99 -16.38 -0.82 -16.04
CA ASN A 99 -16.64 -1.18 -14.64
C ASN A 99 -15.55 -2.11 -14.10
N LEU A 100 -14.52 -1.54 -13.48
CA LEU A 100 -13.44 -2.29 -12.81
C LEU A 100 -13.58 -2.15 -11.30
N VAL A 101 -13.70 -3.28 -10.60
CA VAL A 101 -13.65 -3.34 -9.14
C VAL A 101 -12.28 -3.81 -8.72
N ILE A 102 -11.51 -2.94 -8.08
CA ILE A 102 -10.26 -3.32 -7.40
C ILE A 102 -10.64 -3.63 -5.94
N PRO A 103 -10.59 -4.90 -5.50
CA PRO A 103 -10.99 -5.25 -4.14
C PRO A 103 -10.02 -4.62 -3.13
N THR A 104 -10.56 -3.82 -2.21
CA THR A 104 -9.82 -3.24 -1.09
C THR A 104 -10.29 -3.87 0.22
N GLY A 105 -9.36 -4.15 1.14
CA GLY A 105 -9.69 -4.64 2.48
C GLY A 105 -9.70 -6.16 2.65
N THR A 106 -9.48 -6.93 1.57
CA THR A 106 -9.15 -8.35 1.70
C THR A 106 -7.65 -8.51 1.85
N TYR A 107 -7.23 -9.21 2.91
CA TYR A 107 -5.83 -9.51 3.14
C TYR A 107 -5.48 -10.85 2.50
N HIS A 108 -4.53 -10.81 1.56
CA HIS A 108 -3.98 -11.99 0.92
C HIS A 108 -2.68 -12.37 1.64
N LEU A 109 -2.81 -13.03 2.80
CA LEU A 109 -1.67 -13.52 3.56
C LEU A 109 -1.16 -14.83 2.94
N PRO A 110 0.16 -15.06 2.88
CA PRO A 110 0.70 -16.34 2.46
C PRO A 110 0.32 -17.43 3.46
N GLU A 111 0.17 -18.67 2.98
CA GLU A 111 -0.04 -19.82 3.85
C GLU A 111 1.26 -20.14 4.61
N PHE A 112 1.16 -20.31 5.93
CA PHE A 112 2.28 -20.75 6.75
C PHE A 112 2.26 -22.29 6.86
N PRO A 113 3.36 -22.98 6.52
CA PRO A 113 3.41 -24.43 6.63
C PRO A 113 3.38 -24.85 8.09
N VAL A 114 2.32 -25.56 8.50
CA VAL A 114 2.18 -26.10 9.85
C VAL A 114 2.57 -27.58 9.90
N PRO A 115 3.21 -28.05 10.99
CA PRO A 115 3.51 -29.47 11.17
C PRO A 115 2.24 -30.32 11.24
N GLU A 116 2.36 -31.60 10.87
CA GLU A 116 1.26 -32.56 10.96
C GLU A 116 0.70 -32.65 12.40
N GLY A 117 -0.63 -32.72 12.51
CA GLY A 117 -1.33 -32.75 13.80
C GLY A 117 -1.64 -31.37 14.39
N TYR A 118 -1.21 -30.27 13.75
CA TYR A 118 -1.55 -28.91 14.17
C TYR A 118 -2.44 -28.18 13.15
N SER A 119 -3.31 -27.31 13.65
CA SER A 119 -3.92 -26.24 12.86
C SER A 119 -3.05 -24.99 12.93
N LEU A 120 -3.31 -24.00 12.07
CA LEU A 120 -2.64 -22.70 12.12
C LEU A 120 -2.76 -22.05 13.50
N GLN A 121 -3.96 -22.08 14.07
CA GLN A 121 -4.24 -21.54 15.41
C GLN A 121 -3.51 -22.33 16.49
N SER A 122 -3.59 -23.68 16.49
CA SER A 122 -2.97 -24.47 17.56
C SER A 122 -1.44 -24.46 17.49
N TYR A 123 -0.86 -24.37 16.29
CA TYR A 123 0.58 -24.19 16.14
C TYR A 123 1.03 -22.80 16.61
N PHE A 124 0.31 -21.75 16.22
CA PHE A 124 0.56 -20.39 16.72
C PHE A 124 0.52 -20.33 18.26
N GLU A 125 -0.50 -20.91 18.87
CA GLU A 125 -0.63 -20.99 20.33
C GLU A 125 0.55 -21.71 20.98
N LYS A 126 0.94 -22.87 20.43
CA LYS A 126 2.09 -23.64 20.92
C LYS A 126 3.35 -22.79 20.90
N VAL A 127 3.70 -22.21 19.75
CA VAL A 127 4.94 -21.43 19.59
C VAL A 127 4.93 -20.19 20.47
N ALA A 128 3.80 -19.48 20.59
CA ALA A 128 3.68 -18.32 21.46
C ALA A 128 3.88 -18.68 22.95
N ARG A 129 3.32 -19.82 23.41
CA ARG A 129 3.48 -20.29 24.79
C ARG A 129 4.89 -20.76 25.09
N GLU A 130 5.51 -21.50 24.18
CA GLU A 130 6.91 -21.93 24.31
C GLU A 130 7.85 -20.73 24.36
N GLY A 131 7.67 -19.76 23.46
CA GLY A 131 8.42 -18.52 23.47
C GLY A 131 8.24 -17.71 24.75
N LEU A 132 7.03 -17.71 25.34
CA LEU A 132 6.80 -17.05 26.62
C LEU A 132 7.58 -17.74 27.75
N GLU A 133 7.61 -19.08 27.82
CA GLU A 133 8.34 -19.78 28.89
C GLU A 133 9.86 -19.51 28.82
N GLU A 134 10.43 -19.36 27.61
CA GLU A 134 11.81 -18.90 27.46
C GLU A 134 12.02 -17.49 28.03
N ARG A 135 11.13 -16.54 27.69
CA ARG A 135 11.17 -15.18 28.21
C ARG A 135 10.98 -15.15 29.73
N LEU A 136 10.09 -15.97 30.28
CA LEU A 136 9.87 -16.06 31.72
C LEU A 136 11.11 -16.59 32.45
N ALA A 137 11.85 -17.54 31.87
CA ALA A 137 13.12 -17.99 32.44
C ALA A 137 14.16 -16.84 32.52
N GLU A 138 14.23 -15.97 31.51
CA GLU A 138 15.05 -14.75 31.52
C GLU A 138 14.55 -13.74 32.57
N LEU A 139 13.23 -13.51 32.63
CA LEU A 139 12.61 -12.56 33.54
C LEU A 139 12.73 -12.98 35.00
N ARG A 140 12.60 -14.27 35.34
CA ARG A 140 12.80 -14.79 36.72
C ARG A 140 14.20 -14.42 37.25
N ARG A 141 15.25 -14.51 36.41
CA ARG A 141 16.61 -14.10 36.78
C ARG A 141 16.70 -12.60 37.05
N ARG A 142 16.06 -11.78 36.22
CA ARG A 142 16.00 -10.32 36.38
C ARG A 142 15.13 -9.91 37.58
N ARG A 143 14.07 -10.65 37.87
CA ARG A 143 13.20 -10.46 39.04
C ARG A 143 13.95 -10.69 40.34
N ALA A 144 14.81 -11.73 40.40
CA ALA A 144 15.70 -11.95 41.54
C ALA A 144 16.68 -10.78 41.80
N GLN A 145 16.91 -9.93 40.81
CA GLN A 145 17.71 -8.70 40.91
C GLN A 145 16.86 -7.45 41.18
N GLY A 146 15.55 -7.58 41.37
CA GLY A 146 14.62 -6.47 41.59
C GLY A 146 14.31 -5.64 40.33
N LEU A 147 14.63 -6.14 39.13
CA LEU A 147 14.50 -5.40 37.87
C LEU A 147 13.18 -5.64 37.11
N VAL A 148 12.28 -6.47 37.66
CA VAL A 148 11.02 -6.87 37.02
C VAL A 148 9.90 -6.70 38.04
N ARG A 149 8.87 -5.91 37.68
CA ARG A 149 7.72 -5.57 38.55
C ARG A 149 6.61 -6.62 38.57
N HIS A 150 6.52 -7.46 37.53
CA HIS A 150 5.36 -8.32 37.31
C HIS A 150 5.73 -9.80 37.52
N GLU A 151 4.79 -10.55 38.10
CA GLU A 151 4.88 -12.01 38.25
C GLU A 151 4.54 -12.74 36.95
N ASP A 152 5.00 -13.99 36.84
CA ASP A 152 4.80 -14.83 35.64
C ASP A 152 3.33 -14.94 35.23
N GLU A 153 2.45 -15.00 36.23
CA GLU A 153 1.00 -15.12 36.02
C GLU A 153 0.41 -13.95 35.23
N ALA A 154 0.93 -12.72 35.44
CA ALA A 154 0.48 -11.56 34.69
C ALA A 154 0.80 -11.68 33.19
N TYR A 155 1.95 -12.26 32.85
CA TYR A 155 2.33 -12.50 31.46
C TYR A 155 1.48 -13.61 30.83
N ARG A 156 1.21 -14.69 31.56
CA ARG A 156 0.36 -15.80 31.05
C ARG A 156 -1.06 -15.33 30.77
N GLN A 157 -1.66 -14.57 31.68
CA GLN A 157 -3.00 -14.00 31.50
C GLN A 157 -3.07 -13.06 30.30
N ARG A 158 -2.07 -12.19 30.13
CA ARG A 158 -2.00 -11.30 28.98
C ARG A 158 -1.78 -12.06 27.67
N LEU A 159 -0.92 -13.07 27.66
CA LEU A 159 -0.71 -13.93 26.48
C LEU A 159 -2.01 -14.64 26.07
N ASP A 160 -2.75 -15.21 27.02
CA ASP A 160 -4.01 -15.90 26.75
C ASP A 160 -5.05 -14.97 26.11
N TYR A 161 -5.19 -13.76 26.64
CA TYR A 161 -6.05 -12.73 26.06
C TYR A 161 -5.63 -12.36 24.63
N GLU A 162 -4.35 -12.06 24.40
CA GLU A 162 -3.85 -11.67 23.09
C GLU A 162 -4.00 -12.79 22.05
N ILE A 163 -3.70 -14.03 22.42
CA ILE A 163 -3.92 -15.22 21.58
C ILE A 163 -5.37 -15.31 21.14
N GLN A 164 -6.32 -15.16 22.08
CA GLN A 164 -7.75 -15.23 21.78
C GLN A 164 -8.16 -14.14 20.78
N VAL A 165 -7.69 -12.91 20.96
CA VAL A 165 -7.99 -11.79 20.06
C VAL A 165 -7.39 -12.04 18.66
N ILE A 166 -6.12 -12.46 18.59
CA ILE A 166 -5.42 -12.72 17.31
C ILE A 166 -6.11 -13.84 16.52
N ASN A 167 -6.50 -14.92 17.21
CA ASN A 167 -7.24 -16.02 16.57
C ASN A 167 -8.63 -15.58 16.11
N LYS A 168 -9.36 -14.79 16.91
CA LYS A 168 -10.68 -14.26 16.54
C LYS A 168 -10.62 -13.33 15.32
N MET A 169 -9.54 -12.56 15.19
CA MET A 169 -9.34 -11.61 14.09
C MET A 169 -8.72 -12.25 12.83
N GLY A 170 -8.31 -13.51 12.90
CA GLY A 170 -7.77 -14.24 11.74
C GLY A 170 -6.32 -13.89 11.40
N PHE A 171 -5.52 -13.44 12.39
CA PHE A 171 -4.10 -13.10 12.18
C PHE A 171 -3.04 -14.10 12.69
N PRO A 172 -3.31 -15.36 13.08
CA PRO A 172 -2.25 -16.25 13.58
C PRO A 172 -1.17 -16.53 12.52
N GLY A 173 -1.57 -16.66 11.25
CA GLY A 173 -0.62 -16.86 10.15
C GLY A 173 0.33 -15.68 9.94
N TYR A 174 -0.15 -14.45 10.12
CA TYR A 174 0.70 -13.26 10.07
C TYR A 174 1.79 -13.34 11.14
N PHE A 175 1.43 -13.64 12.40
CA PHE A 175 2.42 -13.74 13.48
C PHE A 175 3.41 -14.88 13.24
N LEU A 176 2.96 -16.03 12.73
CA LEU A 176 3.85 -17.15 12.41
C LEU A 176 4.85 -16.81 11.30
N VAL A 177 4.40 -16.15 10.23
CA VAL A 177 5.30 -15.68 9.16
C VAL A 177 6.33 -14.69 9.71
N VAL A 178 5.86 -13.73 10.53
CA VAL A 178 6.75 -12.71 11.10
C VAL A 178 7.78 -13.31 12.07
N TRP A 179 7.31 -14.20 12.93
CA TRP A 179 8.16 -14.97 13.83
C TRP A 179 9.23 -15.76 13.08
N ASP A 180 8.85 -16.51 12.04
CA ASP A 180 9.75 -17.39 11.32
C ASP A 180 10.88 -16.63 10.62
N PHE A 181 10.57 -15.54 9.91
CA PHE A 181 11.63 -14.77 9.24
C PHE A 181 12.55 -14.06 10.26
N ILE A 182 12.01 -13.59 11.40
CA ILE A 182 12.83 -12.96 12.45
C ILE A 182 13.73 -14.00 13.11
N ARG A 183 13.20 -15.18 13.42
CA ARG A 183 13.98 -16.31 13.94
C ARG A 183 15.10 -16.67 12.97
N HIS A 184 14.77 -16.89 11.70
CA HIS A 184 15.75 -17.23 10.66
C HIS A 184 16.86 -16.18 10.56
N ALA A 185 16.50 -14.90 10.55
CA ALA A 185 17.47 -13.81 10.51
C ALA A 185 18.44 -13.87 11.70
N ARG A 186 17.92 -14.05 12.92
CA ARG A 186 18.77 -14.16 14.12
C ARG A 186 19.66 -15.40 14.12
N GLU A 187 19.16 -16.54 13.64
CA GLU A 187 19.94 -17.80 13.53
C GLU A 187 21.06 -17.72 12.49
N HIS A 188 20.98 -16.79 11.54
CA HIS A 188 21.96 -16.58 10.48
C HIS A 188 22.74 -15.27 10.65
N ASP A 189 22.81 -14.74 11.88
CA ASP A 189 23.53 -13.52 12.24
C ASP A 189 23.14 -12.28 11.40
N ILE A 190 21.90 -12.24 10.90
CA ILE A 190 21.33 -11.09 10.21
C ILE A 190 20.73 -10.14 11.25
N PRO A 191 21.19 -8.87 11.35
CA PRO A 191 20.73 -7.95 12.39
C PRO A 191 19.23 -7.66 12.32
N VAL A 192 18.53 -7.83 13.44
CA VAL A 192 17.12 -7.45 13.64
C VAL A 192 17.04 -6.44 14.78
N GLY A 193 16.37 -5.31 14.54
CA GLY A 193 16.15 -4.29 15.57
C GLY A 193 15.21 -4.79 16.69
N PRO A 194 15.16 -4.09 17.85
CA PRO A 194 14.43 -4.54 19.04
C PRO A 194 12.89 -4.51 18.94
N GLY A 195 12.33 -4.20 17.76
CA GLY A 195 10.92 -3.92 17.54
C GLY A 195 10.64 -2.43 17.33
N ARG A 196 9.59 -2.10 16.58
CA ARG A 196 9.16 -0.72 16.26
C ARG A 196 7.64 -0.62 16.21
N GLY A 197 7.11 0.59 16.39
CA GLY A 197 5.67 0.85 16.31
C GLY A 197 4.89 0.21 17.47
N SER A 198 3.58 0.03 17.26
CA SER A 198 2.66 -0.49 18.28
C SER A 198 2.89 -1.96 18.62
N ALA A 199 3.56 -2.75 17.76
CA ALA A 199 3.87 -4.16 17.99
C ALA A 199 4.62 -4.40 19.33
N ALA A 200 5.36 -3.41 19.83
CA ALA A 200 6.02 -3.49 21.14
C ALA A 200 5.05 -3.63 22.33
N GLY A 201 3.75 -3.35 22.15
CA GLY A 201 2.72 -3.52 23.17
C GLY A 201 2.13 -4.93 23.30
N SER A 202 2.59 -5.88 22.49
CA SER A 202 2.09 -7.25 22.47
C SER A 202 3.02 -8.21 23.24
N VAL A 203 2.47 -8.91 24.22
CA VAL A 203 3.14 -10.04 24.88
C VAL A 203 3.34 -11.20 23.91
N VAL A 204 2.44 -11.41 22.94
CA VAL A 204 2.65 -12.40 21.87
C VAL A 204 3.88 -12.04 21.04
N ALA A 205 4.00 -10.79 20.58
CA ALA A 205 5.17 -10.36 19.81
C ALA A 205 6.48 -10.46 20.61
N TYR A 206 6.43 -10.13 21.90
CA TYR A 206 7.57 -10.28 22.81
C TYR A 206 7.97 -11.75 23.03
N SER A 207 6.99 -12.64 23.20
CA SER A 207 7.17 -14.09 23.36
C SER A 207 7.77 -14.73 22.11
N LEU A 208 7.31 -14.31 20.93
CA LEU A 208 7.84 -14.76 19.64
C LEU A 208 9.18 -14.11 19.26
N ARG A 209 9.80 -13.31 20.15
CA ARG A 209 11.03 -12.54 19.87
C ARG A 209 10.94 -11.63 18.63
N ILE A 210 9.71 -11.29 18.22
CA ILE A 210 9.42 -10.26 17.21
C ILE A 210 9.82 -8.89 17.77
N THR A 211 9.58 -8.69 19.08
CA THR A 211 10.05 -7.54 19.84
C THR A 211 10.90 -8.00 21.03
N ASP A 212 11.81 -7.12 21.46
CA ASP A 212 12.70 -7.32 22.61
C ASP A 212 12.34 -6.39 23.80
N ILE A 213 11.28 -5.60 23.66
CA ILE A 213 10.77 -4.71 24.71
C ILE A 213 9.69 -5.44 25.50
N ASP A 214 9.83 -5.50 26.83
CA ASP A 214 8.84 -6.08 27.72
C ASP A 214 7.63 -5.15 27.85
N PRO A 215 6.45 -5.51 27.29
CA PRO A 215 5.30 -4.61 27.27
C PRO A 215 4.72 -4.34 28.65
N LEU A 216 4.77 -5.30 29.58
CA LEU A 216 4.20 -5.11 30.91
C LEU A 216 5.06 -4.16 31.74
N GLN A 217 6.39 -4.23 31.65
CA GLN A 217 7.27 -3.34 32.41
C GLN A 217 7.15 -1.86 32.04
N TYR A 218 6.73 -1.57 30.80
CA TYR A 218 6.59 -0.23 30.26
C TYR A 218 5.13 0.19 30.04
N ASP A 219 4.17 -0.54 30.63
CA ASP A 219 2.74 -0.26 30.56
C ASP A 219 2.23 -0.10 29.10
N LEU A 220 2.78 -0.91 28.19
CA LEU A 220 2.42 -0.89 26.78
C LEU A 220 1.13 -1.68 26.51
N LEU A 221 0.25 -1.05 25.74
CA LEU A 221 -1.10 -1.55 25.48
C LEU A 221 -1.16 -2.37 24.18
N PHE A 222 -1.75 -3.55 24.25
CA PHE A 222 -1.95 -4.43 23.11
C PHE A 222 -3.00 -3.87 22.15
N GLU A 223 -4.03 -3.22 22.68
CA GLU A 223 -5.15 -2.67 21.93
C GLU A 223 -4.73 -1.49 21.05
N ARG A 224 -3.58 -0.87 21.35
CA ARG A 224 -2.96 0.13 20.47
C ARG A 224 -2.36 -0.50 19.22
N PHE A 225 -2.01 -1.78 19.28
CA PHE A 225 -1.54 -2.57 18.15
C PHE A 225 -2.70 -3.24 17.43
N LEU A 226 -3.48 -4.05 18.15
CA LEU A 226 -4.57 -4.83 17.61
C LEU A 226 -5.82 -4.61 18.46
N ASN A 227 -6.72 -3.77 17.97
CA ASN A 227 -7.96 -3.45 18.68
C ASN A 227 -9.07 -4.45 18.29
N PRO A 228 -9.65 -5.23 19.23
CA PRO A 228 -10.72 -6.17 18.93
C PRO A 228 -12.01 -5.53 18.39
N GLU A 229 -12.23 -4.23 18.66
CA GLU A 229 -13.38 -3.47 18.15
C GLU A 229 -13.18 -2.99 16.70
N ARG A 230 -11.96 -3.08 16.17
CA ARG A 230 -11.60 -2.66 14.82
C ARG A 230 -10.71 -3.70 14.14
N ILE A 231 -11.29 -4.50 13.25
CA ILE A 231 -10.53 -5.44 12.42
C ILE A 231 -9.70 -4.64 11.40
N SER A 232 -8.42 -4.45 11.71
CA SER A 232 -7.40 -3.90 10.81
C SER A 232 -6.15 -4.79 10.87
N MET A 233 -5.42 -4.90 9.75
CA MET A 233 -4.16 -5.62 9.72
C MET A 233 -3.17 -5.03 10.74
N PRO A 234 -2.55 -5.89 11.59
CA PRO A 234 -1.48 -5.50 12.50
C PRO A 234 -0.17 -5.10 11.80
#